data_AF-A0A7G2M187-F1
#
_entry.id   AF-A0A7G2M187-F1
#
_cell.length_a   1.000
_cell.length_b   1.000
_cell.length_c   1.000
_cell.angle_alpha   90.00
_cell.angle_beta   90.00
_cell.angle_gamma   90.00
#
_symmetry.space_group_name_H-M   'P 1'
#
loop_
_entity.id
_entity.type
_entity.pdbx_description
1 polymer ?
#
loop_
_entity_poly.entity_id
_entity_poly.type
_entity_poly.pdbx_seq_one_letter_code
_entity_poly.pdbx_strand_id
1 'polypeptide(L)'
;EESAELPMVGAAYAEVDRLYPDTDSYRRRHEALRRVFGVMVGDVIETSAKLLKETGAQSPDDIRHLGRPVIRFSDPVWQDLREIRKFLFTRMYRAPSVMENREKVTKVVEDLFPLFLSQPNLLPRHWAAAIEAAEDETTLARMVSDYIAGMTDRFALQEHARIFGSDLRSFR
;
A
#
# COMPACT_ATOMS: atom_id res chain seq x y z
N GLU A 1 19.72 12.07 3.38
CA GLU A 1 20.68 12.01 4.49
C GLU A 1 20.05 11.37 5.73
N GLU A 2 18.86 11.78 6.18
CA GLU A 2 18.20 11.15 7.36
C GLU A 2 17.90 9.64 7.22
N SER A 3 17.54 9.14 6.04
CA SER A 3 17.26 7.70 5.86
C SER A 3 18.49 6.82 6.05
N ALA A 4 19.71 7.37 5.99
CA ALA A 4 20.95 6.64 6.21
C ALA A 4 21.19 6.36 7.71
N GLU A 5 20.41 6.97 8.62
CA GLU A 5 20.45 6.66 10.06
C GLU A 5 19.78 5.31 10.38
N LEU A 6 18.96 4.79 9.46
CA LEU A 6 18.33 3.48 9.61
C LEU A 6 19.38 2.38 9.42
N PRO A 7 19.53 1.41 10.34
CA PRO A 7 20.66 0.47 10.34
C PRO A 7 20.90 -0.23 8.98
N MET A 8 19.88 -0.87 8.42
CA MET A 8 19.96 -1.57 7.13
C MET A 8 20.25 -0.63 5.95
N VAL A 9 19.63 0.56 5.94
CA VAL A 9 19.78 1.52 4.84
C VAL A 9 21.14 2.20 4.90
N GLY A 10 21.58 2.59 6.10
CA GLY A 10 22.89 3.17 6.38
C GLY A 10 24.02 2.21 6.02
N ALA A 11 23.91 0.94 6.43
CA ALA A 11 24.87 -0.08 6.05
C ALA A 11 24.99 -0.23 4.52
N ALA A 12 23.87 -0.23 3.81
CA ALA A 12 23.87 -0.28 2.35
C ALA A 12 24.54 0.94 1.71
N TYR A 13 24.26 2.14 2.22
CA TYR A 13 24.93 3.36 1.76
C TYR A 13 26.44 3.34 2.02
N ALA A 14 26.87 2.96 3.22
CA ALA A 14 28.28 2.86 3.58
C ALA A 14 29.02 1.85 2.69
N GLU A 15 28.37 0.75 2.32
CA GLU A 15 28.96 -0.22 1.40
C GLU A 15 29.10 0.34 -0.02
N VAL A 16 28.10 1.08 -0.51
CA VAL A 16 28.19 1.77 -1.80
C VAL A 16 29.30 2.80 -1.81
N ASP A 17 29.42 3.60 -0.76
CA ASP A 17 30.47 4.63 -0.65
C ASP A 17 31.87 4.03 -0.63
N ARG A 18 32.00 2.86 0.01
CA ARG A 18 33.27 2.11 0.04
C ARG A 18 33.63 1.53 -1.33
N LEU A 19 32.65 1.02 -2.08
CA LEU A 19 32.89 0.38 -3.38
C LEU A 19 32.99 1.38 -4.53
N TYR A 20 32.28 2.51 -4.44
CA TYR A 20 32.16 3.51 -5.49
C TYR A 20 32.27 4.94 -4.92
N PRO A 21 33.46 5.38 -4.47
CA PRO A 21 33.63 6.66 -3.77
C PRO A 21 33.19 7.89 -4.59
N ASP A 22 33.37 7.85 -5.91
CA ASP A 22 33.09 8.98 -6.82
C ASP A 22 31.71 8.87 -7.51
N THR A 23 30.83 8.00 -7.02
CA THR A 23 29.51 7.79 -7.63
C THR A 23 28.59 8.98 -7.39
N ASP A 24 27.82 9.38 -8.39
CA ASP A 24 26.89 10.48 -8.25
C ASP A 24 25.72 10.12 -7.30
N SER A 25 25.08 11.13 -6.74
CA SER A 25 24.02 10.96 -5.73
C SER A 25 22.81 10.13 -6.21
N TYR A 26 22.49 10.17 -7.51
CA TYR A 26 21.38 9.40 -8.08
C TYR A 26 21.74 7.93 -8.16
N ARG A 27 22.90 7.59 -8.71
CA ARG A 27 23.40 6.20 -8.77
C ARG A 27 23.65 5.64 -7.37
N ARG A 28 24.23 6.44 -6.48
CA ARG A 28 24.43 6.10 -5.06
C ARG A 28 23.15 5.59 -4.41
N ARG A 29 22.05 6.34 -4.58
CA ARG A 29 20.74 6.00 -4.02
C ARG A 29 20.19 4.69 -4.59
N HIS A 30 20.23 4.53 -5.91
CA HIS A 30 19.73 3.31 -6.55
C HIS A 30 20.51 2.08 -6.12
N GLU A 31 21.83 2.21 -6.03
CA GLU A 31 22.72 1.11 -5.68
C GLU A 31 22.60 0.72 -4.20
N ALA A 32 22.34 1.70 -3.32
CA ALA A 32 22.02 1.44 -1.92
C ALA A 32 20.67 0.75 -1.76
N LEU A 33 19.63 1.24 -2.46
CA LEU A 33 18.30 0.60 -2.46
C LEU A 33 18.37 -0.84 -2.99
N ARG A 34 19.15 -1.08 -4.05
CA ARG A 34 19.38 -2.42 -4.59
C ARG A 34 19.97 -3.37 -3.54
N ARG A 35 20.92 -2.91 -2.72
CA ARG A 35 21.50 -3.70 -1.62
C ARG A 35 20.50 -3.96 -0.51
N VAL A 36 19.73 -2.95 -0.10
CA VAL A 36 18.65 -3.13 0.89
C VAL A 36 17.69 -4.23 0.43
N PHE A 37 17.22 -4.16 -0.82
CA PHE A 37 16.36 -5.21 -1.38
C PHE A 37 17.07 -6.56 -1.49
N GLY A 38 18.36 -6.57 -1.83
CA GLY A 38 19.17 -7.80 -1.84
C GLY A 38 19.20 -8.50 -0.48
N VAL A 39 19.45 -7.74 0.60
CA VAL A 39 19.41 -8.27 1.97
C VAL A 39 18.02 -8.80 2.31
N MET A 40 16.97 -8.03 2.04
CA MET A 40 15.59 -8.45 2.32
C MET A 40 15.21 -9.74 1.56
N VAL A 41 15.48 -9.79 0.26
CA VAL A 41 15.14 -10.95 -0.58
C VAL A 41 15.95 -12.18 -0.17
N GLY A 42 17.25 -12.02 0.09
CA GLY A 42 18.10 -13.11 0.57
C GLY A 42 17.59 -13.67 1.91
N ASP A 43 17.37 -12.78 2.89
CA ASP A 43 16.93 -13.15 4.23
C ASP A 43 15.58 -13.88 4.25
N VAL A 44 14.58 -13.38 3.50
CA VAL A 44 13.26 -14.03 3.47
C VAL A 44 13.35 -15.40 2.83
N ILE A 45 14.16 -15.58 1.78
CA ILE A 45 14.33 -16.89 1.12
C ILE A 45 15.01 -17.87 2.07
N GLU A 46 16.14 -17.49 2.65
CA GLU A 46 16.93 -18.37 3.53
C GLU A 46 16.17 -18.73 4.80
N THR A 47 15.59 -17.73 5.47
CA THR A 47 14.80 -17.93 6.70
C THR A 47 13.59 -18.80 6.41
N SER A 48 12.84 -18.50 5.35
CA SER A 48 11.62 -19.25 5.04
C SER A 48 11.92 -20.68 4.61
N ALA A 49 12.99 -20.90 3.84
CA ALA A 49 13.43 -22.24 3.45
C ALA A 49 13.82 -23.08 4.67
N LYS A 50 14.55 -22.49 5.62
CA LYS A 50 14.88 -23.14 6.89
C LYS A 50 13.62 -23.49 7.68
N LEU A 51 12.71 -22.53 7.88
CA LEU A 51 11.47 -22.76 8.62
C LEU A 51 10.61 -23.84 7.98
N LEU A 52 10.46 -23.83 6.65
CA LEU A 52 9.74 -24.86 5.90
C LEU A 52 10.37 -26.25 6.08
N LYS A 53 11.69 -26.34 6.10
CA LYS A 53 12.37 -27.62 6.33
C LYS A 53 12.12 -28.14 7.75
N GLU A 54 12.11 -27.25 8.74
CA GLU A 54 11.88 -27.58 10.16
C GLU A 54 10.45 -28.03 10.46
N THR A 55 9.46 -27.69 9.62
CA THR A 55 8.07 -28.15 9.84
C THR A 55 7.87 -29.62 9.52
N GLY A 56 8.69 -30.18 8.61
CA GLY A 56 8.47 -31.54 8.10
C GLY A 56 7.19 -31.69 7.26
N ALA A 57 6.53 -30.59 6.88
CA ALA A 57 5.30 -30.62 6.10
C ALA A 57 5.48 -31.37 4.77
N GLN A 58 4.56 -32.28 4.48
CA GLN A 58 4.52 -33.07 3.24
C GLN A 58 3.42 -32.60 2.30
N SER A 59 2.51 -31.76 2.77
CA SER A 59 1.40 -31.22 1.99
C SER A 59 1.16 -29.73 2.26
N PRO A 60 0.51 -29.01 1.33
CA PRO A 60 0.02 -27.65 1.60
C PRO A 60 -0.96 -27.58 2.78
N ASP A 61 -1.72 -28.64 3.07
CA ASP A 61 -2.62 -28.68 4.21
C ASP A 61 -1.87 -28.69 5.54
N ASP A 62 -0.72 -29.33 5.62
CA ASP A 62 0.12 -29.30 6.81
C ASP A 62 0.56 -27.86 7.14
N ILE A 63 0.87 -27.07 6.10
CA ILE A 63 1.22 -25.65 6.26
C ILE A 63 0.02 -24.83 6.74
N ARG A 64 -1.18 -25.09 6.21
CA ARG A 64 -2.41 -24.39 6.64
C ARG A 64 -2.74 -24.67 8.11
N HIS A 65 -2.50 -25.90 8.59
CA HIS A 65 -2.77 -26.32 9.97
C HIS A 65 -1.60 -26.07 10.94
N LEU A 66 -0.47 -25.54 10.47
CA LEU A 66 0.75 -25.34 11.26
C LEU A 66 0.59 -24.30 12.38
N GLY A 67 -0.40 -23.40 12.29
CA GLY A 67 -0.68 -22.37 13.29
C GLY A 67 0.34 -21.22 13.35
N ARG A 68 1.31 -21.18 12.43
CA ARG A 68 2.30 -20.09 12.31
C ARG A 68 2.73 -19.88 10.86
N PRO A 69 3.11 -18.65 10.47
CA PRO A 69 3.66 -18.40 9.14
C PRO A 69 5.08 -18.96 9.01
N VAL A 70 5.36 -19.52 7.83
CA VAL A 70 6.68 -20.05 7.43
C VAL A 70 7.40 -19.16 6.43
N ILE A 71 6.68 -18.25 5.77
CA ILE A 71 7.26 -17.22 4.91
C ILE A 71 7.43 -15.94 5.74
N ARG A 72 8.65 -15.67 6.20
CA ARG A 72 8.96 -14.49 7.02
C ARG A 72 10.44 -14.16 6.98
N PHE A 73 10.73 -12.90 7.31
CA PHE A 73 12.08 -12.45 7.60
C PHE A 73 12.59 -13.05 8.92
N SER A 74 13.90 -13.11 9.04
CA SER A 74 14.56 -13.34 10.33
C SER A 74 14.22 -12.25 11.32
N ASP A 75 14.37 -12.53 12.62
CA ASP A 75 14.09 -11.54 13.65
C ASP A 75 14.94 -10.27 13.52
N PRO A 76 16.26 -10.33 13.20
CA PRO A 76 17.06 -9.13 12.94
C PRO A 76 16.53 -8.26 11.80
N VAL A 77 16.29 -8.86 10.61
CA VAL A 77 15.79 -8.13 9.44
C VAL A 77 14.37 -7.60 9.70
N TRP A 78 13.57 -8.32 10.46
CA TRP A 78 12.26 -7.84 10.88
C TRP A 78 12.32 -6.60 11.76
N GLN A 79 13.28 -6.50 12.69
CA GLN A 79 13.46 -5.29 13.51
C GLN A 79 13.88 -4.10 12.64
N ASP A 80 14.82 -4.29 11.73
CA ASP A 80 15.22 -3.23 10.79
C ASP A 80 14.04 -2.73 9.94
N LEU A 81 13.20 -3.65 9.47
CA LEU A 81 11.98 -3.30 8.72
C LEU A 81 10.94 -2.56 9.55
N ARG A 82 10.91 -2.76 10.88
CA ARG A 82 10.03 -1.98 11.76
C ARG A 82 10.53 -0.55 11.89
N GLU A 83 11.83 -0.34 12.02
CA GLU A 83 12.41 1.01 12.06
C GLU A 83 12.24 1.74 10.73
N ILE A 84 12.45 1.06 9.60
CA ILE A 84 12.17 1.63 8.26
C ILE A 84 10.69 2.04 8.16
N ARG A 85 9.76 1.18 8.56
CA ARG A 85 8.32 1.49 8.54
C ARG A 85 7.96 2.67 9.42
N LYS A 86 8.52 2.75 10.63
CA LYS A 86 8.31 3.85 11.57
C LYS A 86 8.82 5.18 10.98
N PHE A 87 10.00 5.16 10.36
CA PHE A 87 10.57 6.31 9.67
C PHE A 87 9.67 6.76 8.51
N LEU A 88 9.28 5.84 7.62
CA LEU A 88 8.39 6.15 6.48
C LEU A 88 7.03 6.66 6.95
N PHE A 89 6.47 6.10 8.01
CA PHE A 89 5.20 6.56 8.58
C PHE A 89 5.28 8.01 9.04
N THR A 90 6.37 8.38 9.72
CA THR A 90 6.56 9.72 10.24
C THR A 90 6.87 10.73 9.14
N ARG A 91 7.75 10.36 8.18
CA ARG A 91 8.32 11.30 7.21
C ARG A 91 7.61 11.33 5.87
N MET A 92 7.00 10.23 5.44
CA MET A 92 6.37 10.10 4.11
C MET A 92 4.84 10.10 4.22
N TYR A 93 4.26 9.17 4.99
CA TYR A 93 2.80 9.00 5.05
C TYR A 93 2.06 10.12 5.78
N ARG A 94 2.76 10.87 6.66
CA ARG A 94 2.20 12.02 7.38
C ARG A 94 2.80 13.36 6.94
N ALA A 95 3.47 13.39 5.79
CA ALA A 95 3.91 14.67 5.22
C ALA A 95 2.70 15.59 4.99
N PRO A 96 2.80 16.92 5.20
CA PRO A 96 1.66 17.84 5.08
C PRO A 96 0.90 17.70 3.76
N SER A 97 1.60 17.61 2.63
CA SER A 97 1.01 17.42 1.31
C SER A 97 0.25 16.10 1.13
N VAL A 98 0.66 15.04 1.84
CA VAL A 98 -0.05 13.74 1.84
C VAL A 98 -1.32 13.83 2.68
N MET A 99 -1.24 14.51 3.82
CA MET A 99 -2.41 14.71 4.69
C MET A 99 -3.47 15.58 4.01
N GLU A 100 -3.08 16.67 3.35
CA GLU A 100 -3.99 17.52 2.56
C GLU A 100 -4.69 16.73 1.44
N ASN A 101 -3.95 15.90 0.69
CA ASN A 101 -4.55 15.06 -0.34
C ASN A 101 -5.48 13.99 0.25
N ARG A 102 -5.14 13.42 1.41
CA ARG A 102 -5.99 12.46 2.10
C ARG A 102 -7.32 13.10 2.51
N GLU A 103 -7.30 14.29 3.09
CA GLU A 103 -8.53 15.02 3.45
C GLU A 103 -9.41 15.26 2.22
N LYS A 104 -8.82 15.68 1.10
CA LYS A 104 -9.54 15.89 -0.18
C LYS A 104 -10.22 14.60 -0.67
N VAL A 105 -9.50 13.48 -0.71
CA VAL A 105 -10.03 12.20 -1.19
C VAL A 105 -11.05 11.60 -0.21
N THR A 106 -10.85 11.76 1.09
CA THR A 106 -11.83 11.36 2.11
C THR A 106 -13.15 12.08 1.89
N LYS A 107 -13.13 13.41 1.69
CA LYS A 107 -14.34 14.19 1.40
C LYS A 107 -15.06 13.69 0.14
N VAL A 108 -14.31 13.37 -0.91
CA VAL A 108 -14.89 12.82 -2.15
C VAL A 108 -15.65 11.53 -1.90
N VAL A 109 -15.08 10.60 -1.13
CA VAL A 109 -15.74 9.33 -0.79
C VAL A 109 -16.96 9.55 0.11
N GLU A 110 -16.83 10.42 1.12
CA GLU A 110 -17.92 10.81 2.03
C GLU A 110 -19.09 11.48 1.32
N ASP A 111 -18.84 12.20 0.23
CA ASP A 111 -19.89 12.83 -0.59
C ASP A 111 -20.51 11.83 -1.60
N LEU A 112 -19.69 11.02 -2.28
CA LEU A 112 -20.14 10.09 -3.33
C LEU A 112 -20.94 8.91 -2.79
N PHE A 113 -20.52 8.32 -1.67
CA PHE A 113 -21.17 7.13 -1.12
C PHE A 113 -22.66 7.34 -0.78
N PRO A 114 -23.04 8.32 0.07
CA PRO A 114 -24.45 8.54 0.39
C PRO A 114 -25.27 8.99 -0.83
N LEU A 115 -24.64 9.69 -1.78
CA LEU A 115 -25.31 10.07 -3.02
C LEU A 115 -25.67 8.85 -3.85
N PHE A 116 -24.74 7.95 -4.12
CA PHE A 116 -25.03 6.75 -4.91
C PHE A 116 -25.99 5.79 -4.19
N LEU A 117 -25.95 5.75 -2.85
CA LEU A 117 -26.89 4.96 -2.08
C LEU A 117 -28.33 5.52 -2.17
N SER A 118 -28.48 6.84 -2.08
CA SER A 118 -29.79 7.51 -2.19
C SER A 118 -30.31 7.65 -3.62
N GLN A 119 -29.41 7.68 -4.60
CA GLN A 119 -29.73 7.79 -6.03
C GLN A 119 -28.97 6.74 -6.85
N PRO A 120 -29.36 5.44 -6.76
CA PRO A 120 -28.65 4.36 -7.45
C PRO A 120 -28.67 4.47 -8.98
N ASN A 121 -29.61 5.24 -9.54
CA ASN A 121 -29.68 5.56 -10.96
C ASN A 121 -28.48 6.37 -11.49
N LEU A 122 -27.67 6.94 -10.59
CA LEU A 122 -26.41 7.60 -10.93
C LEU A 122 -25.25 6.61 -11.14
N LEU A 123 -25.40 5.35 -10.72
CA LEU A 123 -24.43 4.29 -11.00
C LEU A 123 -24.43 3.93 -12.49
N PRO A 124 -23.35 3.29 -13.00
CA PRO A 124 -23.27 2.91 -14.40
C PRO A 124 -24.45 2.03 -14.83
N ARG A 125 -25.01 2.30 -16.01
CA ARG A 125 -26.21 1.61 -16.53
C ARG A 125 -26.11 0.09 -16.56
N HIS A 126 -24.91 -0.47 -16.72
CA HIS A 126 -24.72 -1.92 -16.73
C HIS A 126 -24.94 -2.58 -15.36
N TRP A 127 -25.06 -1.79 -14.28
CA TRP A 127 -25.42 -2.26 -12.93
C TRP A 127 -26.92 -2.23 -12.66
N ALA A 128 -27.74 -1.64 -13.55
CA ALA A 128 -29.17 -1.42 -13.31
C ALA A 128 -29.91 -2.70 -12.89
N ALA A 129 -29.70 -3.81 -13.60
CA ALA A 129 -30.34 -5.09 -13.27
C ALA A 129 -29.91 -5.64 -11.90
N ALA A 130 -28.64 -5.43 -11.51
CA ALA A 130 -28.14 -5.86 -10.20
C ALA A 130 -28.67 -4.97 -9.07
N ILE A 131 -28.83 -3.66 -9.33
CA ILE A 131 -29.39 -2.69 -8.39
C ILE A 131 -30.88 -2.99 -8.14
N GLU A 132 -31.64 -3.28 -9.20
CA GLU A 132 -33.04 -3.69 -9.10
C GLU A 132 -33.21 -5.02 -8.36
N ALA A 133 -32.23 -5.92 -8.48
CA ALA A 133 -32.22 -7.20 -7.78
C ALA A 133 -31.71 -7.11 -6.33
N ALA A 134 -31.29 -5.94 -5.84
CA ALA A 134 -30.82 -5.80 -4.47
C ALA A 134 -31.98 -6.00 -3.48
N GLU A 135 -31.87 -7.02 -2.63
CA GLU A 135 -32.93 -7.41 -1.69
C GLU A 135 -33.04 -6.46 -0.49
N ASP A 136 -31.93 -5.80 -0.12
CA ASP A 136 -31.86 -4.89 1.01
C ASP A 136 -30.84 -3.75 0.78
N GLU A 137 -30.88 -2.76 1.67
CA GLU A 137 -29.96 -1.62 1.67
C GLU A 137 -28.50 -2.05 1.85
N THR A 138 -28.24 -3.13 2.59
CA THR A 138 -26.88 -3.67 2.80
C THR A 138 -26.26 -4.14 1.49
N THR A 139 -27.04 -4.84 0.67
CA THR A 139 -26.62 -5.35 -0.63
C THR A 139 -26.33 -4.18 -1.57
N LEU A 140 -27.21 -3.17 -1.59
CA LEU A 140 -26.99 -1.95 -2.37
C LEU A 140 -25.75 -1.18 -1.91
N ALA A 141 -25.54 -1.04 -0.60
CA ALA A 141 -24.37 -0.38 -0.02
C ALA A 141 -23.06 -1.09 -0.38
N ARG A 142 -23.06 -2.44 -0.45
CA ARG A 142 -21.90 -3.19 -0.95
C ARG A 142 -21.63 -2.90 -2.42
N MET A 143 -22.66 -2.86 -3.25
CA MET A 143 -22.51 -2.52 -4.68
C MET A 143 -21.95 -1.11 -4.88
N VAL A 144 -22.44 -0.13 -4.12
CA VAL A 144 -21.90 1.24 -4.13
C VAL A 144 -20.43 1.25 -3.67
N SER A 145 -20.10 0.49 -2.62
CA SER A 145 -18.73 0.36 -2.13
C SER A 145 -17.79 -0.21 -3.19
N ASP A 146 -18.21 -1.28 -3.88
CA ASP A 146 -17.43 -1.91 -4.95
C ASP A 146 -17.22 -0.95 -6.12
N TYR A 147 -18.25 -0.17 -6.49
CA TYR A 147 -18.13 0.84 -7.53
C TYR A 147 -17.12 1.94 -7.17
N ILE A 148 -17.19 2.49 -5.95
CA ILE A 148 -16.27 3.52 -5.47
C ILE A 148 -14.84 2.96 -5.34
N ALA A 149 -14.68 1.75 -4.80
CA ALA A 149 -13.38 1.09 -4.66
C ALA A 149 -12.73 0.76 -6.03
N GLY A 150 -13.55 0.57 -7.07
CA GLY A 150 -13.09 0.37 -8.45
C GLY A 150 -12.66 1.67 -9.16
N MET A 151 -12.90 2.84 -8.57
CA MET A 151 -12.49 4.12 -9.16
C MET A 151 -10.98 4.35 -9.02
N THR A 152 -10.38 4.95 -10.04
CA THR A 152 -9.07 5.61 -9.87
C THR A 152 -9.25 6.96 -9.17
N ASP A 153 -8.25 7.44 -8.43
CA ASP A 153 -8.28 8.76 -7.78
C ASP A 153 -8.70 9.88 -8.75
N ARG A 154 -8.12 9.86 -9.97
CA ARG A 154 -8.44 10.83 -11.02
C ARG A 154 -9.91 10.77 -11.43
N PHE A 155 -10.46 9.56 -11.56
CA PHE A 155 -11.86 9.37 -11.93
C PHE A 155 -12.79 9.81 -10.80
N ALA A 156 -12.50 9.43 -9.54
CA ALA A 156 -13.31 9.82 -8.38
C ALA A 156 -13.39 11.36 -8.23
N LEU A 157 -12.26 12.06 -8.39
CA LEU A 157 -12.23 13.53 -8.37
C LEU A 157 -13.01 14.16 -9.54
N GLN A 158 -12.93 13.56 -10.74
CA GLN A 158 -13.68 14.03 -11.90
C GLN A 158 -15.19 13.85 -11.72
N GLU A 159 -15.58 12.70 -11.20
CA GLU A 159 -16.97 12.34 -10.99
C GLU A 159 -17.60 13.18 -9.88
N HIS A 160 -16.87 13.39 -8.78
CA HIS A 160 -17.27 14.33 -7.73
C HIS A 160 -17.46 15.76 -8.27
N ALA A 161 -16.49 16.28 -9.02
CA ALA A 161 -16.60 17.61 -9.62
C ALA A 161 -17.77 17.72 -10.62
N ARG A 162 -18.04 16.68 -11.41
CA ARG A 162 -19.16 16.62 -12.36
C ARG A 162 -20.52 16.73 -11.67
N ILE A 163 -20.66 16.09 -10.52
CA ILE A 163 -21.92 15.96 -9.80
C ILE A 163 -22.14 17.15 -8.85
N PHE A 164 -21.11 17.54 -8.09
CA PHE A 164 -21.22 18.55 -7.04
C PHE A 164 -20.79 19.95 -7.51
N GLY A 165 -20.25 20.10 -8.72
CA GLY A 165 -19.87 21.40 -9.28
C GLY A 165 -18.62 22.04 -8.65
N SER A 166 -17.98 21.38 -7.69
CA SER A 166 -16.74 21.84 -7.05
C SER A 166 -15.52 21.15 -7.68
N ASP A 167 -14.69 21.89 -8.42
CA ASP A 167 -13.42 21.34 -8.90
C ASP A 167 -12.35 21.38 -7.80
N LEU A 168 -12.27 20.31 -7.02
CA LEU A 168 -11.23 20.11 -6.01
C LEU A 168 -9.82 19.98 -6.63
N ARG A 169 -9.69 19.92 -7.96
CA ARG A 169 -8.40 19.99 -8.67
C ARG A 169 -7.80 21.40 -8.70
N SER A 170 -8.59 22.45 -8.44
CA SER A 170 -8.19 23.85 -8.63
C SER A 170 -7.44 24.48 -7.44
N PHE A 171 -7.36 23.80 -6.30
CA PHE A 171 -6.51 24.23 -5.17
C PHE A 171 -5.08 23.73 -5.38
N ARG A 172 -4.35 24.42 -6.26
CA ARG A 172 -2.89 24.32 -6.43
C ARG A 172 -2.23 25.64 -6.05
#